data_AF-A0A433U9C3-F1
#
_entry.id   AF-A0A433U9C3-F1
#
_cell.length_a   1.000
_cell.length_b   1.000
_cell.length_c   1.000
_cell.angle_alpha   90.00
_cell.angle_beta   90.00
_cell.angle_gamma   90.00
#
_symmetry.space_group_name_H-M   'P 1'
#
loop_
_entity.id
_entity.type
_entity.pdbx_description
1 polymer ?
#
loop_
_entity_poly.entity_id
_entity_poly.type
_entity_poly.pdbx_seq_one_letter_code
_entity_poly.pdbx_strand_id
1 'polypeptide(L)'
;MLLYFILTGGQHPFGGTPLEAEVNIARSASQLEHIGEEVNDLVSGMLYPDPVARPAIEHCLKHPFFWSNEKKFRLILIVGSDVLTEMKTGVALTGSGSPTMMEILSVINITDVSPNWVQAINPVVMKEMRSFRVYKNSLSELTLFIYNCCLHFDKISSTAKEVLDDPCRYFLNLFPCLFMSIYRSLKASDRTDRSCF
;
A
#
# COMPACT_ATOMS: atom_id res chain seq x y z
N MET A 1 -11.13 0.28 20.16
CA MET A 1 -12.55 -0.12 20.19
C MET A 1 -13.46 0.96 19.61
N LEU A 2 -13.46 2.19 20.14
CA LEU A 2 -14.31 3.29 19.63
C LEU A 2 -14.11 3.58 18.13
N LEU A 3 -12.87 3.58 17.64
CA LEU A 3 -12.59 3.78 16.21
C LEU A 3 -13.28 2.72 15.34
N TYR A 4 -13.18 1.44 15.71
CA TYR A 4 -13.86 0.35 15.00
C TYR A 4 -15.39 0.51 15.04
N PHE A 5 -15.94 0.88 16.20
CA PHE A 5 -17.37 1.12 16.36
C PHE A 5 -17.88 2.23 15.43
N ILE A 6 -17.16 3.35 15.33
CA ILE A 6 -17.52 4.45 14.44
C ILE A 6 -17.47 4.01 12.98
N LEU A 7 -16.40 3.32 12.57
CA LEU A 7 -16.18 2.94 11.17
C LEU A 7 -17.10 1.81 10.69
N THR A 8 -17.56 0.95 11.59
CA THR A 8 -18.54 -0.12 11.28
C THR A 8 -19.99 0.31 11.44
N GLY A 9 -20.24 1.53 11.93
CA GLY A 9 -21.61 2.00 12.22
C GLY A 9 -22.25 1.32 13.44
N GLY A 10 -21.45 0.81 14.38
CA GLY A 10 -21.93 0.35 15.68
C GLY A 10 -21.49 -1.04 16.12
N GLN A 11 -20.60 -1.71 15.40
CA GLN A 11 -20.12 -3.03 15.82
C GLN A 11 -19.02 -2.93 16.89
N HIS A 12 -18.92 -3.96 17.73
CA HIS A 12 -17.87 -4.08 18.72
C HIS A 12 -16.83 -5.13 18.26
N PRO A 13 -15.52 -4.83 18.33
CA PRO A 13 -14.47 -5.71 17.77
C PRO A 13 -14.25 -7.01 18.55
N PHE A 14 -15.06 -7.29 19.57
CA PHE A 14 -14.96 -8.50 20.40
C PHE A 14 -16.30 -9.25 20.50
N GLY A 15 -17.29 -8.96 19.65
CA GLY A 15 -18.56 -9.69 19.62
C GLY A 15 -19.79 -8.80 19.71
N GLY A 16 -20.96 -9.38 19.43
CA GLY A 16 -22.23 -8.64 19.31
C GLY A 16 -22.98 -8.45 20.64
N THR A 17 -22.62 -9.22 21.67
CA THR A 17 -23.24 -9.15 22.99
C THR A 17 -22.24 -8.74 24.07
N PRO A 18 -22.68 -8.11 25.19
CA PRO A 18 -21.77 -7.73 26.27
C PRO A 18 -20.98 -8.92 26.85
N LEU A 19 -21.63 -10.08 27.01
CA LEU A 19 -21.00 -11.28 27.53
C LEU A 19 -19.91 -11.82 26.58
N GLU A 20 -20.20 -11.85 25.28
CA GLU A 20 -19.23 -12.28 24.26
C GLU A 20 -18.02 -11.33 24.23
N ALA A 21 -18.27 -10.03 24.28
CA ALA A 21 -17.23 -9.00 24.32
C ALA A 21 -16.29 -9.18 25.53
N GLU A 22 -16.82 -9.40 26.73
CA GLU A 22 -16.00 -9.63 27.93
C GLU A 22 -15.13 -10.88 27.79
N VAL A 23 -15.70 -11.99 27.32
CA VAL A 23 -14.96 -13.25 27.12
C VAL A 23 -13.85 -13.09 26.07
N ASN A 24 -14.15 -12.42 24.96
CA ASN A 24 -13.19 -12.24 23.88
C ASN A 24 -12.11 -11.20 24.24
N ILE A 25 -12.42 -10.16 25.03
CA ILE A 25 -11.42 -9.25 25.59
C ILE A 25 -10.48 -10.01 26.51
N ALA A 26 -11.02 -10.83 27.43
CA ALA A 26 -10.20 -11.64 28.34
C ALA A 26 -9.28 -12.62 27.60
N ARG A 27 -9.72 -13.12 26.44
CA ARG A 27 -8.95 -14.00 25.56
C ARG A 27 -8.07 -13.27 24.54
N SER A 28 -8.14 -11.93 24.48
CA SER A 28 -7.52 -11.12 23.42
C SER A 28 -7.87 -11.59 22.01
N ALA A 29 -9.09 -12.08 21.82
CA ALA A 29 -9.60 -12.64 20.57
C ALA A 29 -10.50 -11.62 19.86
N SER A 30 -9.91 -10.64 19.20
CA SER A 30 -10.67 -9.65 18.42
C SER A 30 -11.24 -10.27 17.14
N GLN A 31 -12.50 -9.97 16.85
CA GLN A 31 -13.23 -10.35 15.65
C GLN A 31 -13.40 -9.10 14.78
N LEU A 32 -12.40 -8.80 13.96
CA LEU A 32 -12.42 -7.64 13.07
C LEU A 32 -12.97 -8.05 11.70
N GLU A 33 -14.04 -7.40 11.26
CA GLU A 33 -14.51 -7.50 9.88
C GLU A 33 -13.57 -6.75 8.94
N HIS A 34 -13.39 -7.26 7.72
CA HIS A 34 -12.56 -6.61 6.73
C HIS A 34 -13.27 -5.40 6.11
N ILE A 35 -13.10 -4.23 6.74
CA ILE A 35 -13.63 -2.94 6.26
C ILE A 35 -12.71 -2.29 5.19
N GLY A 36 -11.41 -2.57 5.26
CA GLY A 36 -10.39 -2.07 4.36
C GLY A 36 -8.99 -2.18 4.96
N GLU A 37 -7.97 -2.33 4.12
CA GLU A 37 -6.60 -2.65 4.55
C GLU A 37 -6.05 -1.67 5.60
N GLU A 38 -6.23 -0.37 5.40
CA GLU A 38 -5.72 0.67 6.29
C GLU A 38 -6.41 0.68 7.66
N VAL A 39 -7.73 0.50 7.67
CA VAL A 39 -8.53 0.47 8.90
C VAL A 39 -8.17 -0.77 9.71
N ASN A 40 -8.08 -1.92 9.06
CA ASN A 40 -7.73 -3.18 9.71
C ASN A 40 -6.31 -3.13 10.28
N ASP A 41 -5.33 -2.57 9.55
CA ASP A 41 -3.97 -2.42 10.04
C ASP A 41 -3.91 -1.55 11.31
N LEU A 42 -4.58 -0.39 11.27
CA LEU A 42 -4.62 0.53 12.41
C LEU A 42 -5.33 -0.07 13.63
N VAL A 43 -6.55 -0.59 13.43
CA VAL A 43 -7.36 -1.12 14.53
C VAL A 43 -6.72 -2.37 15.13
N SER A 44 -6.17 -3.27 14.32
CA SER A 44 -5.46 -4.47 14.81
C SER A 44 -4.25 -4.08 15.66
N GLY A 45 -3.48 -3.06 15.24
CA GLY A 45 -2.38 -2.54 16.04
C GLY A 45 -2.85 -1.94 17.37
N MET A 46 -3.92 -1.15 17.37
CA MET A 46 -4.50 -0.55 18.59
C MET A 46 -5.07 -1.60 19.56
N LEU A 47 -5.53 -2.74 19.05
CA LEU A 47 -6.15 -3.83 19.82
C LEU A 47 -5.18 -4.99 20.08
N TYR A 48 -3.88 -4.79 19.86
CA TYR A 48 -2.91 -5.85 20.03
C TYR A 48 -2.96 -6.46 21.45
N PRO A 49 -2.85 -7.79 21.62
CA PRO A 49 -3.00 -8.45 22.91
C PRO A 49 -2.06 -7.90 23.99
N ASP A 50 -0.78 -7.72 23.63
CA ASP A 50 0.23 -7.13 24.50
C ASP A 50 0.08 -5.60 24.55
N PRO A 51 -0.20 -5.01 25.72
CA PRO A 51 -0.31 -3.55 25.88
C PRO A 51 0.97 -2.79 25.51
N VAL A 52 2.16 -3.39 25.68
CA VAL A 52 3.44 -2.71 25.41
C VAL A 52 3.70 -2.59 23.91
N ALA A 53 3.21 -3.56 23.12
CA ALA A 53 3.32 -3.55 21.67
C ALA A 53 2.26 -2.67 20.98
N ARG A 54 1.29 -2.12 21.73
CA ARG A 54 0.30 -1.19 21.15
C ARG A 54 0.97 0.12 20.76
N PRO A 55 0.65 0.68 19.59
CA PRO A 55 1.21 1.96 19.16
C PRO A 55 0.72 3.08 20.07
N ALA A 56 1.63 3.98 20.43
CA ALA A 56 1.28 5.26 21.05
C ALA A 56 0.37 6.10 20.13
N ILE A 57 -0.34 7.06 20.70
CA ILE A 57 -1.32 7.86 19.95
C ILE A 57 -0.66 8.68 18.84
N GLU A 58 0.56 9.15 19.07
CA GLU A 58 1.37 9.89 18.10
C GLU A 58 1.67 9.02 16.88
N HIS A 59 1.96 7.73 17.09
CA HIS A 59 2.16 6.77 16.01
C HIS A 59 0.85 6.44 15.28
N CYS A 60 -0.27 6.36 16.00
CA CYS A 60 -1.58 6.15 15.39
C CYS A 60 -1.97 7.30 14.45
N LEU A 61 -1.71 8.55 14.85
CA LEU A 61 -2.04 9.74 14.05
C LEU A 61 -1.19 9.84 12.77
N LYS A 62 0.01 9.25 12.77
CA LYS A 62 0.86 9.16 11.58
C LYS A 62 0.47 8.03 10.64
N HIS A 63 -0.46 7.16 11.04
CA HIS A 63 -0.88 6.01 10.25
C HIS A 63 -1.47 6.43 8.89
N PRO A 64 -1.20 5.69 7.80
CA PRO A 64 -1.69 6.03 6.48
C PRO A 64 -3.19 6.17 6.30
N PHE A 65 -3.97 5.58 7.22
CA PHE A 65 -5.41 5.78 7.28
C PHE A 65 -5.79 7.28 7.28
N PHE A 66 -4.98 8.13 7.90
CA PHE A 66 -5.20 9.58 7.96
C PHE A 66 -4.58 10.35 6.78
N TRP A 67 -3.91 9.68 5.85
CA TRP A 67 -3.23 10.34 4.73
C TRP A 67 -4.21 10.64 3.59
N SER A 68 -4.00 11.75 2.91
CA SER A 68 -4.70 12.02 1.65
C SER A 68 -4.25 11.04 0.56
N ASN A 69 -5.15 10.78 -0.40
CA ASN A 69 -4.82 9.96 -1.57
C ASN A 69 -3.59 10.50 -2.33
N GLU A 70 -3.42 11.82 -2.39
CA GLU A 70 -2.23 12.45 -2.97
C GLU A 70 -0.94 12.09 -2.23
N LYS A 71 -0.95 12.12 -0.88
CA LYS A 71 0.22 11.74 -0.07
C LYS A 71 0.55 10.25 -0.28
N LYS A 72 -0.47 9.40 -0.32
CA LYS A 72 -0.33 7.95 -0.59
C LYS A 72 0.27 7.71 -1.98
N PHE A 73 -0.28 8.36 -3.00
CA PHE A 73 0.19 8.21 -4.37
C PHE A 73 1.61 8.75 -4.55
N ARG A 74 1.95 9.86 -3.90
CA ARG A 74 3.32 10.38 -3.89
C ARG A 74 4.33 9.38 -3.33
N LEU A 75 3.97 8.62 -2.28
CA LEU A 75 4.83 7.54 -1.78
C LEU A 75 5.06 6.47 -2.85
N ILE A 76 4.01 6.04 -3.56
CA ILE A 76 4.12 5.07 -4.67
C ILE A 76 5.09 5.59 -5.75
N LEU A 77 5.01 6.88 -6.11
CA LEU A 77 5.91 7.48 -7.09
C LEU A 77 7.37 7.54 -6.61
N ILE A 78 7.60 7.87 -5.34
CA ILE A 78 8.95 7.85 -4.74
C ILE A 78 9.54 6.44 -4.82
N VAL A 79 8.77 5.43 -4.42
CA VAL A 79 9.19 4.03 -4.49
C VAL A 79 9.48 3.61 -5.93
N GLY A 80 8.64 4.00 -6.89
CA GLY A 80 8.87 3.71 -8.31
C GLY A 80 10.12 4.37 -8.87
N SER A 81 10.42 5.60 -8.45
CA SER A 81 11.68 6.28 -8.77
C SER A 81 12.90 5.56 -8.19
N ASP A 82 12.80 5.09 -6.94
CA ASP A 82 13.86 4.31 -6.29
C ASP A 82 14.10 2.99 -7.04
N VAL A 83 13.04 2.26 -7.41
CA VAL A 83 13.13 1.04 -8.24
C VAL A 83 13.83 1.33 -9.56
N LEU A 84 13.45 2.41 -10.26
CA LEU A 84 14.08 2.76 -11.55
C LEU A 84 15.57 3.05 -11.40
N THR A 85 15.93 3.79 -10.35
CA THR A 85 17.32 4.21 -10.11
C THR A 85 18.18 3.00 -9.78
N GLU A 86 17.73 2.15 -8.86
CA GLU A 86 18.47 0.96 -8.43
C GLU A 86 18.56 -0.10 -9.52
N MET A 87 17.55 -0.23 -10.39
CA MET A 87 17.65 -1.06 -11.59
C MET A 87 18.74 -0.58 -12.55
N LYS A 88 18.98 0.74 -12.64
CA LYS A 88 20.00 1.31 -13.54
C LYS A 88 21.40 1.24 -12.94
N THR A 89 21.53 1.49 -11.64
CA THR A 89 22.82 1.50 -10.94
C THR A 89 23.26 0.11 -10.49
N GLY A 90 22.32 -0.82 -10.31
CA GLY A 90 22.57 -2.13 -9.73
C GLY A 90 22.88 -2.10 -8.22
N VAL A 91 22.68 -0.95 -7.56
CA VAL A 91 23.06 -0.74 -6.15
C VAL A 91 21.92 -0.06 -5.41
N ALA A 92 21.66 -0.50 -4.18
CA ALA A 92 20.72 0.11 -3.26
C ALA A 92 21.07 1.58 -2.96
N LEU A 93 20.05 2.45 -2.88
CA LEU A 93 20.25 3.87 -2.59
C LEU A 93 20.72 4.16 -1.15
N THR A 94 20.64 3.17 -0.27
CA THR A 94 21.08 3.26 1.13
C THR A 94 22.52 2.78 1.35
N GLY A 95 23.22 2.38 0.29
CA GLY A 95 24.62 1.96 0.35
C GLY A 95 24.83 0.48 0.02
N SER A 96 26.11 0.08 -0.03
CA SER A 96 26.52 -1.30 -0.34
C SER A 96 26.11 -2.24 0.80
N GLY A 97 25.36 -3.31 0.48
CA GLY A 97 24.92 -4.33 1.43
C GLY A 97 23.50 -4.16 1.99
N SER A 98 22.82 -3.04 1.71
CA SER A 98 21.39 -2.92 2.00
C SER A 98 20.53 -3.58 0.92
N PRO A 99 19.34 -4.11 1.26
CA PRO A 99 18.42 -4.62 0.26
C PRO A 99 17.96 -3.50 -0.67
N THR A 100 17.85 -3.80 -1.95
CA THR A 100 17.24 -2.94 -2.97
C THR A 100 15.73 -2.82 -2.72
N MET A 101 15.10 -1.78 -3.27
CA MET A 101 13.66 -1.60 -3.27
C MET A 101 12.95 -2.78 -3.93
N MET A 102 13.55 -3.39 -4.96
CA MET A 102 13.00 -4.60 -5.55
C MET A 102 12.97 -5.78 -4.56
N GLU A 103 14.03 -5.96 -3.78
CA GLU A 103 14.10 -7.01 -2.75
C GLU A 103 13.10 -6.72 -1.63
N ILE A 104 13.00 -5.46 -1.16
CA ILE A 104 12.04 -5.03 -0.15
C ILE A 104 10.59 -5.30 -0.60
N LEU A 105 10.26 -4.99 -1.85
CA LEU A 105 8.93 -5.23 -2.42
C LEU A 105 8.66 -6.70 -2.74
N SER A 106 9.69 -7.54 -2.86
CA SER A 106 9.54 -8.97 -3.16
C SER A 106 8.99 -9.80 -1.99
N VAL A 107 9.01 -9.24 -0.78
CA VAL A 107 8.48 -9.88 0.44
C VAL A 107 6.96 -10.04 0.38
N ILE A 108 6.26 -9.16 -0.33
CA ILE A 108 4.81 -9.23 -0.51
C ILE A 108 4.47 -10.06 -1.73
N ASN A 109 3.52 -10.97 -1.58
CA ASN A 109 3.00 -11.72 -2.70
C ASN A 109 2.12 -10.82 -3.58
N ILE A 110 2.49 -10.67 -4.85
CA ILE A 110 1.75 -9.83 -5.79
C ILE A 110 0.29 -10.24 -5.93
N THR A 111 -0.04 -11.52 -5.69
CA THR A 111 -1.42 -12.02 -5.76
C THR A 111 -2.35 -11.37 -4.75
N ASP A 112 -1.81 -10.85 -3.65
CA ASP A 112 -2.57 -10.14 -2.61
C ASP A 112 -3.00 -8.74 -3.08
N VAL A 113 -2.29 -8.19 -4.07
CA VAL A 113 -2.62 -6.92 -4.74
C VAL A 113 -3.43 -7.17 -6.00
N SER A 114 -2.98 -8.09 -6.84
CA SER A 114 -3.65 -8.49 -8.07
C SER A 114 -3.08 -9.83 -8.57
N PRO A 115 -3.93 -10.81 -8.94
CA PRO A 115 -3.46 -12.05 -9.56
C PRO A 115 -2.61 -11.78 -10.82
N ASN A 116 -3.01 -10.79 -11.62
CA ASN A 116 -2.28 -10.37 -12.81
C ASN A 116 -2.53 -8.88 -13.11
N TRP A 117 -1.72 -8.01 -12.51
CA TRP A 117 -1.89 -6.57 -12.68
C TRP A 117 -1.70 -6.14 -14.14
N VAL A 118 -0.86 -6.86 -14.88
CA VAL A 118 -0.58 -6.59 -16.30
C VAL A 118 -1.83 -6.76 -17.16
N GLN A 119 -2.74 -7.66 -16.79
CA GLN A 119 -4.03 -7.83 -17.46
C GLN A 119 -5.11 -6.88 -16.93
N ALA A 120 -4.96 -6.38 -15.69
CA ALA A 120 -5.92 -5.46 -15.08
C ALA A 120 -5.82 -4.03 -15.63
N ILE A 121 -4.64 -3.60 -16.09
CA ILE A 121 -4.46 -2.29 -16.73
C ILE A 121 -5.25 -2.21 -18.03
N ASN A 122 -5.85 -1.05 -18.31
CA ASN A 122 -6.53 -0.80 -19.57
C ASN A 122 -5.60 -1.10 -20.77
N PRO A 123 -6.06 -1.86 -21.77
CA PRO A 123 -5.22 -2.31 -22.89
C PRO A 123 -4.62 -1.16 -23.71
N VAL A 124 -5.29 0.00 -23.78
CA VAL A 124 -4.77 1.19 -24.46
C VAL A 124 -3.51 1.70 -23.77
N VAL A 125 -3.59 1.91 -22.45
CA VAL A 125 -2.46 2.37 -21.61
C VAL A 125 -1.33 1.34 -21.61
N MET A 126 -1.66 0.05 -21.45
CA MET A 126 -0.66 -1.02 -21.43
C MET A 126 0.07 -1.16 -22.77
N LYS A 127 -0.63 -1.02 -23.92
CA LYS A 127 -0.02 -1.09 -25.25
C LYS A 127 1.00 0.03 -25.46
N GLU A 128 0.65 1.25 -25.07
CA GLU A 128 1.57 2.39 -25.16
C GLU A 128 2.79 2.19 -24.26
N MET A 129 2.57 1.77 -23.02
CA MET A 129 3.67 1.57 -22.09
C MET A 129 4.60 0.42 -22.46
N ARG A 130 4.08 -0.63 -23.10
CA ARG A 130 4.88 -1.73 -23.64
C ARG A 130 5.81 -1.30 -24.76
N SER A 131 5.52 -0.20 -25.46
CA SER A 131 6.43 0.34 -26.48
C SER A 131 7.73 0.89 -25.86
N PHE A 132 7.68 1.36 -24.61
CA PHE A 132 8.86 1.85 -23.88
C PHE A 132 9.59 0.72 -23.14
N ARG A 133 8.85 -0.22 -22.54
CA ARG A 133 9.41 -1.28 -21.70
C ARG A 133 8.44 -2.46 -21.54
N VAL A 134 8.98 -3.68 -21.49
CA VAL A 134 8.23 -4.87 -21.08
C VAL A 134 8.20 -5.01 -19.56
N TYR A 135 7.01 -5.22 -19.00
CA TYR A 135 6.79 -5.36 -17.56
C TYR A 135 6.48 -6.82 -17.18
N LYS A 136 6.95 -7.24 -15.99
CA LYS A 136 6.64 -8.54 -15.39
C LYS A 136 5.56 -8.38 -14.32
N ASN A 137 4.85 -9.47 -14.00
CA ASN A 137 3.83 -9.44 -12.95
C ASN A 137 4.45 -9.48 -11.54
N SER A 138 5.08 -8.39 -11.12
CA SER A 138 5.62 -8.20 -9.76
C SER A 138 5.22 -6.85 -9.17
N LEU A 139 5.32 -6.70 -7.84
CA LEU A 139 5.00 -5.45 -7.15
C LEU A 139 5.95 -4.31 -7.53
N SER A 140 7.24 -4.62 -7.69
CA SER A 140 8.25 -3.66 -8.13
C SER A 140 7.99 -3.12 -9.54
N GLU A 141 7.61 -3.99 -10.48
CA GLU A 141 7.29 -3.61 -11.86
C GLU A 141 5.96 -2.85 -11.94
N LEU A 142 4.96 -3.19 -11.12
CA LEU A 142 3.72 -2.40 -11.01
C LEU A 142 4.00 -0.99 -10.49
N THR A 143 4.80 -0.88 -9.43
CA THR A 143 5.15 0.42 -8.84
C THR A 143 5.95 1.27 -9.83
N LEU A 144 6.87 0.64 -10.56
CA LEU A 144 7.62 1.30 -11.62
C LEU A 144 6.74 1.68 -12.82
N PHE A 145 5.77 0.84 -13.19
CA PHE A 145 4.80 1.14 -14.25
C PHE A 145 4.01 2.41 -13.93
N ILE A 146 3.52 2.54 -12.69
CA ILE A 146 2.78 3.73 -12.23
C ILE A 146 3.67 4.98 -12.29
N TYR A 147 4.92 4.85 -11.83
CA TYR A 147 5.89 5.94 -11.94
C TYR A 147 6.14 6.35 -13.38
N ASN A 148 6.34 5.39 -14.29
CA ASN A 148 6.54 5.66 -15.72
C ASN A 148 5.30 6.30 -16.37
N CYS A 149 4.08 5.91 -15.95
CA CYS A 149 2.83 6.55 -16.36
C CYS A 149 2.83 8.04 -16.05
N CYS A 150 3.28 8.42 -14.86
CA CYS A 150 3.34 9.82 -14.48
C CYS A 150 4.52 10.55 -15.14
N LEU A 151 5.69 9.91 -15.21
CA LEU A 151 6.90 10.49 -15.80
C LEU A 151 6.75 10.76 -17.31
N HIS A 152 6.00 9.92 -18.01
CA HIS A 152 5.78 10.03 -19.45
C HIS A 152 4.35 10.44 -19.80
N PHE A 153 3.60 10.98 -18.83
CA PHE A 153 2.21 11.37 -19.01
C PHE A 153 2.04 12.31 -20.20
N ASP A 154 2.92 13.29 -20.40
CA ASP A 154 2.81 14.20 -21.54
C ASP A 154 3.04 13.55 -22.91
N LYS A 155 3.77 12.42 -22.94
CA LYS A 155 4.19 11.72 -24.18
C LYS A 155 3.23 10.63 -24.63
N ILE A 156 2.34 10.17 -23.76
CA ILE A 156 1.30 9.19 -24.12
C ILE A 156 0.19 9.86 -24.95
N SER A 157 -0.56 9.06 -25.70
CA SER A 157 -1.59 9.59 -26.60
C SER A 157 -2.76 10.20 -25.82
N SER A 158 -3.55 11.03 -26.50
CA SER A 158 -4.75 11.62 -25.90
C SER A 158 -5.74 10.57 -25.41
N THR A 159 -5.87 9.43 -26.11
CA THR A 159 -6.79 8.35 -25.69
C THR A 159 -6.30 7.66 -24.43
N ALA A 160 -4.99 7.45 -24.26
CA ALA A 160 -4.43 6.92 -23.02
C ALA A 160 -4.55 7.92 -21.86
N LYS A 161 -4.38 9.22 -22.12
CA LYS A 161 -4.60 10.29 -21.13
C LYS A 161 -6.05 10.34 -20.66
N GLU A 162 -7.01 10.24 -21.57
CA GLU A 162 -8.44 10.20 -21.23
C GLU A 162 -8.80 8.97 -20.38
N VAL A 163 -8.18 7.81 -20.65
CA VAL A 163 -8.39 6.61 -19.84
C VAL A 163 -7.81 6.76 -18.43
N LEU A 164 -6.63 7.39 -18.32
CA LEU A 164 -6.00 7.64 -17.02
C LEU A 164 -6.70 8.74 -16.23
N ASP A 165 -7.18 9.79 -16.92
CA ASP A 165 -7.82 11.00 -16.40
C ASP A 165 -7.04 11.59 -15.20
N ASP A 166 -7.36 11.15 -13.99
CA ASP A 166 -6.55 11.31 -12.79
C ASP A 166 -5.80 10.00 -12.45
N PRO A 167 -4.48 9.91 -12.72
CA PRO A 167 -3.67 8.74 -12.40
C PRO A 167 -3.76 8.31 -10.92
N CYS A 168 -3.85 9.27 -9.99
CA CYS A 168 -3.93 8.98 -8.56
C CYS A 168 -5.20 8.17 -8.27
N ARG A 169 -6.36 8.67 -8.70
CA ARG A 169 -7.64 8.00 -8.55
C ARG A 169 -7.73 6.71 -9.35
N TYR A 170 -7.21 6.68 -10.58
CA TYR A 170 -7.22 5.50 -11.44
C TYR A 170 -6.51 4.31 -10.77
N PHE A 171 -5.25 4.49 -10.36
CA PHE A 171 -4.46 3.38 -9.81
C PHE A 171 -4.89 2.96 -8.40
N LEU A 172 -5.27 3.91 -7.54
CA LEU A 172 -5.73 3.58 -6.18
C LEU A 172 -7.07 2.83 -6.20
N ASN A 173 -7.95 3.11 -7.16
CA ASN A 173 -9.20 2.34 -7.33
C ASN A 173 -8.95 0.98 -7.98
N LEU A 174 -8.03 0.91 -8.95
CA LEU A 174 -7.72 -0.33 -9.65
C LEU A 174 -6.99 -1.34 -8.75
N PHE A 175 -6.15 -0.85 -7.82
CA PHE A 175 -5.40 -1.68 -6.89
C PHE A 175 -5.54 -1.17 -5.44
N PRO A 176 -6.67 -1.45 -4.76
CA PRO A 176 -6.94 -0.95 -3.41
C PRO A 176 -5.89 -1.38 -2.36
N CYS A 177 -5.31 -2.58 -2.53
CA CYS A 177 -4.31 -3.11 -1.60
C CYS A 177 -2.88 -2.61 -1.89
N LEU A 178 -2.63 -2.01 -3.06
CA LEU A 178 -1.28 -1.65 -3.52
C LEU A 178 -0.53 -0.78 -2.51
N PHE A 179 -1.18 0.27 -2.04
CA PHE A 179 -0.57 1.23 -1.14
C PHE A 179 -0.14 0.54 0.17
N MET A 180 -1.03 -0.24 0.78
CA MET A 180 -0.73 -0.92 2.05
C MET A 180 0.33 -2.01 1.89
N SER A 181 0.36 -2.71 0.75
CA SER A 181 1.44 -3.65 0.42
C SER A 181 2.80 -2.94 0.38
N ILE A 182 2.90 -1.82 -0.32
CA ILE A 182 4.14 -1.02 -0.38
C ILE A 182 4.51 -0.49 1.01
N TYR A 183 3.53 0.06 1.74
CA TYR A 183 3.75 0.61 3.08
C TYR A 183 4.26 -0.45 4.06
N ARG A 184 3.66 -1.65 4.07
CA ARG A 184 4.11 -2.77 4.93
C ARG A 184 5.51 -3.25 4.55
N SER A 185 5.83 -3.37 3.26
CA SER A 185 7.19 -3.67 2.79
C SER A 185 8.22 -2.65 3.30
N LEU A 186 7.91 -1.35 3.19
CA LEU A 186 8.81 -0.29 3.66
C LEU A 186 8.96 -0.31 5.19
N LYS A 187 7.85 -0.49 5.92
CA LYS A 187 7.84 -0.55 7.39
C LYS A 187 8.64 -1.73 7.94
N ALA A 188 8.69 -2.85 7.21
CA ALA A 188 9.49 -4.03 7.57
C ALA A 188 10.97 -3.88 7.19
N SER A 189 11.35 -2.82 6.47
CA SER A 189 12.72 -2.57 6.02
C SER A 189 13.39 -1.45 6.83
N ASP A 190 14.71 -1.35 6.78
CA ASP A 190 15.48 -0.26 7.40
C ASP A 190 15.30 1.11 6.72
N ARG A 191 14.44 1.21 5.69
CA ARG A 191 14.22 2.43 4.89
C ARG A 191 13.09 3.33 5.40
N THR A 192 12.75 3.20 6.69
CA THR A 192 11.67 3.96 7.35
C THR A 192 11.87 5.48 7.29
N ASP A 193 13.11 5.99 7.21
CA ASP A 193 13.38 7.44 7.14
C ASP A 193 12.91 8.13 5.85
N ARG A 194 12.64 7.38 4.76
CA ARG A 194 12.13 7.97 3.51
C ARG A 194 10.61 8.08 3.46
N SER A 195 9.91 7.35 4.30
CA SER A 195 8.50 7.60 4.59
C SER A 195 8.43 8.84 5.47
N CYS A 196 7.93 9.96 4.94
CA CYS A 196 7.56 11.11 5.75
C CYS A 196 6.47 10.71 6.77
N PHE A 197 6.92 10.29 7.96
CA PHE A 197 6.09 9.97 9.13
C PHE A 197 5.55 11.23 9.81
#